data_AF-A0A1G9UG69-F1
#
_entry.id   AF-A0A1G9UG69-F1
#
_cell.length_a   1.000
_cell.length_b   1.000
_cell.length_c   1.000
_cell.angle_alpha   90.00
_cell.angle_beta   90.00
_cell.angle_gamma   90.00
#
_symmetry.space_group_name_H-M   'P 1'
#
loop_
_entity.id
_entity.type
_entity.pdbx_description
1 polymer ?
#
loop_
_entity_poly.entity_id
_entity_poly.type
_entity_poly.pdbx_seq_one_letter_code
_entity_poly.pdbx_strand_id
1 'polypeptide(L)'
;MSGLDKLTLVCAAALALGACDAATETAALAVAAEAPAPEAEVSERGGDAWCDEFEAGEGASTDCALRVDDQRFLYLDYLTDDDGYASQLVLSQHRFAGTTLATSEPIDVEPVYGVAGLRDLDGDGAAELLIPLFSGNVNTVFSVWHQDETGLFAPVGELSGYGIDSFEARNGLVIAPSRGNAVTHYQAASRIGASGLEAVYEIEIDYEQRTCQLTYSTDLAAAGLDAASLIADCEARDWGN
;
A
#
# COMPACT_ATOMS: atom_id res chain seq x y z
N MET A 1 37.15 -9.28 49.02
CA MET A 1 38.34 -9.71 48.25
C MET A 1 37.96 -9.57 46.79
N SER A 2 38.33 -8.44 46.18
CA SER A 2 39.33 -8.32 45.08
C SER A 2 38.74 -8.76 43.73
N GLY A 3 38.70 -8.00 42.64
CA GLY A 3 39.16 -6.66 42.26
C GLY A 3 38.40 -6.26 40.97
N LEU A 4 38.04 -4.99 40.75
CA LEU A 4 38.71 -4.07 39.82
C LEU A 4 39.14 -4.72 38.49
N ASP A 5 38.53 -4.29 37.38
CA ASP A 5 39.26 -3.42 36.46
C ASP A 5 38.35 -2.55 35.57
N LYS A 6 38.67 -1.25 35.60
CA LYS A 6 38.16 -0.19 34.74
C LYS A 6 39.15 -0.03 33.60
N LEU A 7 38.72 -0.13 32.34
CA LEU A 7 39.51 0.43 31.23
C LEU A 7 38.82 1.69 30.71
N THR A 8 39.31 2.79 31.25
CA THR A 8 39.17 4.14 30.70
C THR A 8 40.18 4.28 29.56
N LEU A 9 39.72 4.47 28.33
CA LEU A 9 40.61 4.86 27.22
C LEU A 9 40.43 6.36 26.97
N VAL A 10 41.36 7.14 27.52
CA VAL A 10 41.62 8.54 27.16
C VAL A 10 42.77 8.51 26.16
N CYS A 11 42.58 9.07 24.96
CA CYS A 11 43.69 9.47 24.10
C CYS A 11 43.49 10.93 23.71
N ALA A 12 44.35 11.78 24.25
CA ALA A 12 44.46 13.19 23.94
C ALA A 12 45.45 13.42 22.78
N ALA A 13 45.05 14.36 21.92
CA ALA A 13 45.83 15.31 21.11
C ALA A 13 47.25 14.97 20.63
N ALA A 14 47.43 15.03 19.31
CA ALA A 14 48.67 15.50 18.68
C ALA A 14 48.35 16.61 17.67
N LEU A 15 48.74 17.83 18.01
CA LEU A 15 48.85 18.97 17.12
C LEU A 15 50.03 18.74 16.17
N ALA A 16 49.80 18.82 14.87
CA ALA A 16 50.86 19.03 13.88
C ALA A 16 50.45 20.18 12.96
N LEU A 17 51.03 21.36 13.24
CA LEU A 17 51.09 22.49 12.32
C LEU A 17 52.02 22.13 11.17
N GLY A 18 51.46 22.01 9.98
CA GLY A 18 52.21 21.91 8.72
C GLY A 18 51.61 22.89 7.73
N ALA A 19 52.16 24.10 7.68
CA ALA A 19 51.90 25.06 6.62
C ALA A 19 52.73 24.66 5.39
N CYS A 20 52.04 24.28 4.31
CA CYS A 20 52.59 24.31 2.95
C CYS A 20 51.52 24.95 2.06
N ASP A 21 51.76 26.22 1.74
CA ASP A 21 51.21 26.88 0.57
C ASP A 21 51.52 26.06 -0.69
N ALA A 22 50.48 25.57 -1.36
CA ALA A 22 50.55 25.17 -2.75
C ALA A 22 49.17 25.31 -3.41
N ALA A 23 49.06 26.33 -4.24
CA ALA A 23 48.16 26.46 -5.38
C ALA A 23 46.67 26.14 -5.16
N THR A 24 45.90 27.19 -4.89
CA THR A 24 44.46 27.24 -5.14
C THR A 24 44.21 27.16 -6.64
N GLU A 25 44.18 25.96 -7.19
CA GLU A 25 43.54 25.72 -8.49
C GLU A 25 42.05 25.49 -8.18
N THR A 26 41.28 26.57 -8.27
CA THR A 26 39.83 26.56 -8.17
C THR A 26 39.28 25.82 -9.39
N ALA A 27 39.36 24.49 -9.37
CA ALA A 27 38.53 23.65 -10.22
C ALA A 27 37.09 23.85 -9.70
N ALA A 28 36.37 24.75 -10.35
CA ALA A 28 34.93 24.82 -10.23
C ALA A 28 34.38 23.45 -10.63
N LEU A 29 34.12 22.60 -9.62
CA LEU A 29 33.17 21.51 -9.76
C LEU A 29 31.87 22.20 -10.14
N ALA A 30 31.58 22.19 -11.44
CA ALA A 30 30.24 22.39 -11.92
C ALA A 30 29.40 21.30 -11.24
N VAL A 31 28.73 21.68 -10.17
CA VAL A 31 27.50 21.03 -9.76
C VAL A 31 26.63 21.18 -10.99
N ALA A 32 26.58 20.12 -11.79
CA ALA A 32 25.51 19.98 -12.76
C ALA A 32 24.25 20.07 -11.91
N ALA A 33 23.57 21.21 -12.00
CA ALA A 33 22.21 21.30 -11.54
C ALA A 33 21.51 20.18 -12.31
N GLU A 34 21.14 19.12 -11.59
CA GLU A 34 20.21 18.13 -12.09
C GLU A 34 19.03 18.95 -12.60
N ALA A 35 18.85 18.93 -13.93
CA ALA A 35 17.66 19.53 -14.50
C ALA A 35 16.48 18.93 -13.74
N PRO A 36 15.49 19.73 -13.31
CA PRO A 36 14.30 19.16 -12.69
C PRO A 36 13.82 18.06 -13.63
N ALA A 37 13.69 16.84 -13.08
CA ALA A 37 13.16 15.72 -13.84
C ALA A 37 11.86 16.22 -14.49
N PRO A 38 11.68 16.01 -15.80
CA PRO A 38 10.45 16.46 -16.45
C PRO A 38 9.28 15.88 -15.66
N GLU A 39 8.37 16.76 -15.25
CA GLU A 39 7.07 16.33 -14.74
C GLU A 39 6.49 15.44 -15.85
N ALA A 40 6.42 14.14 -15.58
CA ALA A 40 5.90 13.19 -16.54
C ALA A 40 4.39 13.39 -16.61
N GLU A 41 3.95 14.36 -17.41
CA GLU A 41 2.52 14.62 -17.70
C GLU A 41 1.88 13.47 -18.49
N VAL A 42 2.66 12.51 -18.98
CA VAL A 42 2.20 11.38 -19.78
C VAL A 42 2.95 10.13 -19.35
N SER A 43 2.25 9.02 -19.19
CA SER A 43 2.88 7.72 -19.00
C SER A 43 3.86 7.42 -20.15
N GLU A 44 5.07 6.93 -19.83
CA GLU A 44 6.16 6.71 -20.78
C GLU A 44 5.84 5.72 -21.92
N ARG A 45 4.72 4.99 -21.85
CA ARG A 45 4.19 4.11 -22.91
C ARG A 45 3.29 4.83 -23.91
N GLY A 46 3.32 6.16 -23.95
CA GLY A 46 2.80 6.92 -25.08
C GLY A 46 1.32 7.26 -25.01
N GLY A 47 0.82 7.63 -23.82
CA GLY A 47 -0.50 8.24 -23.69
C GLY A 47 -1.52 7.46 -22.88
N ASP A 48 -1.15 6.39 -22.20
CA ASP A 48 -2.04 5.73 -21.25
C ASP A 48 -2.35 6.71 -20.10
N ALA A 49 -3.61 6.77 -19.70
CA ALA A 49 -4.08 7.64 -18.63
C ALA A 49 -3.47 7.25 -17.29
N TRP A 50 -3.36 8.21 -16.37
CA TRP A 50 -3.03 7.87 -15.00
C TRP A 50 -4.27 7.28 -14.31
N CYS A 51 -4.09 6.22 -13.54
CA CYS A 51 -5.21 5.52 -12.92
C CYS A 51 -5.98 6.42 -11.92
N ASP A 52 -5.33 7.45 -11.37
CA ASP A 52 -5.91 8.44 -10.46
C ASP A 52 -6.64 9.60 -11.17
N GLU A 53 -6.62 9.64 -12.51
CA GLU A 53 -7.37 10.61 -13.31
C GLU A 53 -8.80 10.13 -13.63
N PHE A 54 -9.12 8.86 -13.38
CA PHE A 54 -10.46 8.34 -13.60
C PHE A 54 -11.41 8.76 -12.47
N GLU A 55 -12.59 9.22 -12.85
CA GLU A 55 -13.67 9.49 -11.90
C GLU A 55 -14.24 8.18 -11.32
N ALA A 56 -14.94 8.28 -10.19
CA ALA A 56 -15.56 7.13 -9.56
C ALA A 56 -16.56 6.44 -10.51
N GLY A 57 -16.32 5.15 -10.79
CA GLY A 57 -17.11 4.35 -11.73
C GLY A 57 -16.65 4.42 -13.19
N GLU A 58 -15.57 5.15 -13.47
CA GLU A 58 -14.87 5.14 -14.76
C GLU A 58 -13.58 4.31 -14.68
N GLY A 59 -12.93 4.08 -15.83
CA GLY A 59 -11.62 3.43 -15.90
C GLY A 59 -11.57 1.95 -15.50
N ALA A 60 -12.71 1.34 -15.17
CA ALA A 60 -12.79 -0.07 -14.82
C ALA A 60 -12.16 -0.93 -15.92
N SER A 61 -11.19 -1.76 -15.52
CA SER A 61 -10.45 -2.64 -16.42
C SER A 61 -9.80 -1.95 -17.62
N THR A 62 -9.38 -0.70 -17.46
CA THR A 62 -8.69 0.08 -18.50
C THR A 62 -7.20 0.13 -18.23
N ASP A 63 -6.39 -0.01 -19.28
CA ASP A 63 -4.94 0.16 -19.20
C ASP A 63 -4.60 1.53 -18.64
N CYS A 64 -3.79 1.56 -17.59
CA CYS A 64 -3.42 2.81 -16.93
C CYS A 64 -2.09 2.70 -16.20
N ALA A 65 -1.54 3.86 -15.82
CA ALA A 65 -0.32 3.96 -15.05
C ALA A 65 -0.56 4.48 -13.63
N LEU A 66 0.20 4.00 -12.65
CA LEU A 66 0.22 4.54 -11.28
C LEU A 66 1.62 5.07 -10.95
N ARG A 67 1.71 6.33 -10.54
CA ARG A 67 2.96 6.91 -10.04
C ARG A 67 3.19 6.44 -8.60
N VAL A 68 4.30 5.76 -8.35
CA VAL A 68 4.68 5.29 -7.00
C VAL A 68 5.44 6.39 -6.26
N ASP A 69 6.42 6.98 -6.94
CA ASP A 69 7.24 8.07 -6.42
C ASP A 69 7.86 8.87 -7.59
N ASP A 70 8.86 9.70 -7.31
CA ASP A 70 9.54 10.53 -8.32
C ASP A 70 10.40 9.74 -9.32
N GLN A 71 10.66 8.47 -9.06
CA GLN A 71 11.54 7.62 -9.86
C GLN A 71 10.84 6.40 -10.45
N ARG A 72 9.68 6.01 -9.91
CA ARG A 72 9.01 4.75 -10.21
C ARG A 72 7.54 4.91 -10.51
N PHE A 73 7.05 4.04 -11.37
CA PHE A 73 5.65 3.93 -11.72
C PHE A 73 5.29 2.47 -12.06
N LEU A 74 4.00 2.17 -12.11
CA LEU A 74 3.42 0.88 -12.44
C LEU A 74 2.60 1.01 -13.73
N TYR A 75 2.62 -0.02 -14.58
CA TYR A 75 1.64 -0.22 -15.65
C TYR A 75 0.73 -1.37 -15.30
N LEU A 76 -0.56 -1.15 -15.51
CA LEU A 76 -1.61 -2.16 -15.38
C LEU A 76 -2.16 -2.41 -16.78
N ASP A 77 -1.78 -3.55 -17.37
CA ASP A 77 -2.20 -3.94 -18.70
C ASP A 77 -3.32 -4.99 -18.59
N TYR A 78 -4.54 -4.64 -18.96
CA TYR A 78 -5.69 -5.53 -18.96
C TYR A 78 -5.80 -6.30 -20.29
N LEU A 79 -6.08 -7.59 -20.18
CA LEU A 79 -6.33 -8.47 -21.31
C LEU A 79 -7.81 -8.85 -21.34
N THR A 80 -8.45 -8.63 -22.48
CA THR A 80 -9.85 -8.97 -22.70
C THR A 80 -10.00 -10.37 -23.28
N ASP A 81 -11.05 -11.08 -22.87
CA ASP A 81 -11.48 -12.34 -23.47
C ASP A 81 -12.19 -12.12 -24.84
N ASP A 82 -12.67 -13.22 -25.42
CA ASP A 82 -13.38 -13.22 -26.72
C ASP A 82 -14.72 -12.45 -26.67
N ASP A 83 -15.30 -12.27 -25.48
CA ASP A 83 -16.53 -11.51 -25.26
C ASP A 83 -16.26 -10.02 -24.96
N GLY A 84 -14.98 -9.63 -24.90
CA GLY A 84 -14.54 -8.26 -24.67
C GLY A 84 -14.50 -7.85 -23.20
N TYR A 85 -14.63 -8.79 -22.27
CA TYR A 85 -14.49 -8.53 -20.84
C TYR A 85 -13.04 -8.73 -20.41
N ALA A 86 -12.56 -7.88 -19.51
CA ALA A 86 -11.27 -8.14 -18.89
C ALA A 86 -11.31 -9.47 -18.13
N SER A 87 -10.32 -10.30 -18.41
CA SER A 87 -10.16 -11.64 -17.83
C SER A 87 -8.81 -11.77 -17.12
N GLN A 88 -7.80 -11.01 -17.53
CA GLN A 88 -6.48 -11.00 -16.91
C GLN A 88 -5.90 -9.58 -16.86
N LEU A 89 -4.94 -9.40 -15.97
CA LEU A 89 -4.11 -8.21 -15.85
C LEU A 89 -2.64 -8.58 -15.69
N VAL A 90 -1.75 -7.83 -16.32
CA VAL A 90 -0.30 -7.91 -16.08
C VAL A 90 0.18 -6.61 -15.44
N LEU A 91 0.80 -6.71 -14.27
CA LEU A 91 1.44 -5.60 -13.58
C LEU A 91 2.90 -5.52 -14.00
N SER A 92 3.34 -4.38 -14.53
CA SER A 92 4.76 -4.11 -14.77
C SER A 92 5.25 -2.92 -13.96
N GLN A 93 6.43 -3.05 -13.34
CA GLN A 93 7.02 -2.04 -12.46
C GLN A 93 8.25 -1.44 -13.14
N HIS A 94 8.34 -0.11 -13.17
CA HIS A 94 9.32 0.59 -13.98
C HIS A 94 9.98 1.74 -13.23
N ARG A 95 11.11 2.19 -13.76
CA ARG A 95 11.63 3.54 -13.53
C ARG A 95 11.25 4.47 -14.68
N PHE A 96 11.10 5.77 -14.42
CA PHE A 96 10.97 6.87 -15.42
C PHE A 96 12.19 7.04 -16.36
N ALA A 97 13.11 6.07 -16.39
CA ALA A 97 14.16 6.00 -17.39
C ALA A 97 13.85 4.88 -18.40
N GLY A 98 12.58 4.46 -18.52
CA GLY A 98 12.12 3.33 -19.33
C GLY A 98 12.65 1.95 -18.90
N THR A 99 13.21 1.81 -17.70
CA THR A 99 13.76 0.52 -17.23
C THR A 99 12.69 -0.29 -16.52
N THR A 100 12.31 -1.45 -17.07
CA THR A 100 11.47 -2.43 -16.37
C THR A 100 12.26 -3.08 -15.23
N LEU A 101 11.69 -3.08 -14.04
CA LEU A 101 12.25 -3.69 -12.83
C LEU A 101 11.69 -5.10 -12.62
N ALA A 102 10.38 -5.26 -12.78
CA ALA A 102 9.68 -6.52 -12.60
C ALA A 102 8.38 -6.52 -13.41
N THR A 103 7.90 -7.73 -13.71
CA THR A 103 6.58 -7.96 -14.31
C THR A 103 5.95 -9.15 -13.58
N SER A 104 4.66 -9.06 -13.25
CA SER A 104 3.93 -10.15 -12.61
C SER A 104 3.63 -11.27 -13.60
N GLU A 105 3.30 -12.45 -13.07
CA GLU A 105 2.47 -13.39 -13.83
C GLU A 105 1.08 -12.76 -14.07
N PRO A 106 0.32 -13.22 -15.08
CA PRO A 106 -1.06 -12.78 -15.28
C PRO A 106 -1.90 -12.99 -14.02
N ILE A 107 -2.61 -11.95 -13.63
CA ILE A 107 -3.54 -11.91 -12.50
C ILE A 107 -4.94 -12.07 -13.08
N ASP A 108 -5.68 -13.09 -12.66
CA ASP A 108 -7.06 -13.28 -13.11
C ASP A 108 -7.94 -12.17 -12.53
N VAL A 109 -8.75 -11.55 -13.39
CA VAL A 109 -9.71 -10.51 -13.02
C VAL A 109 -11.06 -10.82 -13.66
N GLU A 110 -12.12 -10.37 -13.01
CA GLU A 110 -13.49 -10.40 -13.51
C GLU A 110 -13.97 -8.95 -13.72
N PRO A 111 -15.18 -8.72 -14.29
CA PRO A 111 -15.74 -7.39 -14.36
C PRO A 111 -15.77 -6.69 -12.99
N VAL A 112 -15.10 -5.55 -12.91
CA VAL A 112 -14.99 -4.69 -11.72
C VAL A 112 -15.60 -3.32 -11.98
N TYR A 113 -15.90 -2.57 -10.92
CA TYR A 113 -16.41 -1.19 -11.02
C TYR A 113 -15.40 -0.11 -10.60
N GLY A 114 -14.15 -0.50 -10.34
CA GLY A 114 -13.11 0.42 -9.87
C GLY A 114 -11.79 0.23 -10.62
N VAL A 115 -10.89 1.19 -10.41
CA VAL A 115 -9.53 1.19 -10.94
C VAL A 115 -8.57 0.76 -9.83
N ALA A 116 -7.41 0.23 -10.20
CA ALA A 116 -6.34 0.02 -9.23
C ALA A 116 -5.84 1.35 -8.68
N GLY A 117 -5.35 1.32 -7.44
CA GLY A 117 -4.85 2.52 -6.78
C GLY A 117 -3.84 2.23 -5.69
N LEU A 118 -3.20 3.30 -5.23
CA LEU A 118 -2.21 3.28 -4.16
C LEU A 118 -2.81 3.86 -2.87
N ARG A 119 -2.63 3.16 -1.75
CA ARG A 119 -3.03 3.65 -0.42
C ARG A 119 -2.09 3.10 0.64
N ASP A 120 -1.65 3.96 1.55
CA ASP A 120 -0.92 3.55 2.76
C ASP A 120 -1.92 2.91 3.75
N LEU A 121 -1.94 1.58 3.82
CA LEU A 121 -2.91 0.80 4.59
C LEU A 121 -2.40 0.45 5.98
N ASP A 122 -1.09 0.33 6.18
CA ASP A 122 -0.49 -0.01 7.47
C ASP A 122 0.11 1.20 8.23
N GLY A 123 0.18 2.37 7.58
CA GLY A 123 0.62 3.63 8.15
C GLY A 123 2.14 3.80 8.19
N ASP A 124 2.90 3.03 7.40
CA ASP A 124 4.37 3.11 7.34
C ASP A 124 4.89 4.25 6.44
N GLY A 125 3.99 4.91 5.71
CA GLY A 125 4.28 6.01 4.78
C GLY A 125 4.60 5.57 3.35
N ALA A 126 4.68 4.26 3.09
CA ALA A 126 4.67 3.68 1.75
C ALA A 126 3.25 3.22 1.42
N ALA A 127 2.83 3.41 0.17
CA ALA A 127 1.53 2.94 -0.25
C ALA A 127 1.57 1.47 -0.67
N GLU A 128 0.54 0.73 -0.29
CA GLU A 128 0.15 -0.54 -0.90
C GLU A 128 -0.55 -0.31 -2.22
N LEU A 129 -0.39 -1.26 -3.14
CA LEU A 129 -1.15 -1.34 -4.38
C LEU A 129 -2.37 -2.25 -4.16
N LEU A 130 -3.53 -1.74 -4.57
CA LEU A 130 -4.81 -2.44 -4.52
C LEU A 130 -5.31 -2.64 -5.95
N ILE A 131 -5.32 -3.89 -6.41
CA ILE A 131 -5.82 -4.26 -7.75
C ILE A 131 -7.21 -4.88 -7.58
N PRO A 132 -8.29 -4.26 -8.11
CA PRO A 132 -9.62 -4.84 -8.04
C PRO A 132 -9.67 -6.11 -8.91
N LEU A 133 -10.13 -7.22 -8.31
CA LEU A 133 -10.23 -8.53 -8.95
C LEU A 133 -11.66 -8.84 -9.38
N PHE A 134 -12.65 -8.53 -8.55
CA PHE A 134 -14.06 -8.80 -8.84
C PHE A 134 -14.95 -7.87 -8.00
N SER A 135 -16.07 -7.40 -8.57
CA SER A 135 -17.08 -6.64 -7.83
C SER A 135 -18.43 -7.38 -7.78
N GLY A 136 -18.98 -7.55 -6.58
CA GLY A 136 -20.26 -8.22 -6.35
C GLY A 136 -20.96 -7.74 -5.08
N ASN A 137 -22.27 -7.54 -5.15
CA ASN A 137 -23.11 -7.08 -4.03
C ASN A 137 -22.51 -5.87 -3.27
N VAL A 138 -22.11 -4.84 -4.03
CA VAL A 138 -21.41 -3.59 -3.61
C VAL A 138 -20.02 -3.75 -2.98
N ASN A 139 -19.52 -4.97 -2.84
CA ASN A 139 -18.15 -5.20 -2.42
C ASN A 139 -17.27 -5.40 -3.64
N THR A 140 -16.00 -5.04 -3.50
CA THR A 140 -14.94 -5.36 -4.44
C THR A 140 -13.88 -6.14 -3.69
N VAL A 141 -13.45 -7.27 -4.26
CA VAL A 141 -12.28 -8.00 -3.81
C VAL A 141 -11.06 -7.39 -4.48
N PHE A 142 -10.03 -7.10 -3.69
CA PHE A 142 -8.76 -6.51 -4.13
C PHE A 142 -7.63 -7.48 -3.84
N SER A 143 -6.73 -7.67 -4.81
CA SER A 143 -5.39 -8.17 -4.53
C SER A 143 -4.58 -7.05 -3.89
N VAL A 144 -4.02 -7.31 -2.72
CA VAL A 144 -3.17 -6.36 -1.98
C VAL A 144 -1.72 -6.68 -2.27
N TRP A 145 -0.97 -5.67 -2.66
CA TRP A 145 0.45 -5.76 -2.97
C TRP A 145 1.22 -4.77 -2.11
N HIS A 146 2.29 -5.24 -1.48
CA HIS A 146 3.14 -4.45 -0.59
C HIS A 146 4.56 -4.35 -1.16
N GLN A 147 5.25 -3.26 -0.86
CA GLN A 147 6.63 -3.05 -1.30
C GLN A 147 7.60 -3.84 -0.41
N ASP A 148 8.50 -4.60 -1.02
CA ASP A 148 9.59 -5.23 -0.30
C ASP A 148 10.72 -4.24 0.03
N GLU A 149 11.80 -4.71 0.67
CA GLU A 149 12.97 -3.88 1.00
C GLU A 149 13.66 -3.25 -0.22
N THR A 150 13.40 -3.75 -1.43
CA THR A 150 13.89 -3.19 -2.70
C THR A 150 12.94 -2.18 -3.33
N GLY A 151 11.77 -1.99 -2.71
CA GLY A 151 10.66 -1.16 -3.17
C GLY A 151 9.74 -1.88 -4.17
N LEU A 152 10.00 -3.14 -4.53
CA LEU A 152 9.17 -3.81 -5.53
C LEU A 152 7.89 -4.35 -4.90
N PHE A 153 6.78 -4.15 -5.58
CA PHE A 153 5.48 -4.67 -5.17
C PHE A 153 5.43 -6.19 -5.35
N ALA A 154 4.96 -6.88 -4.32
CA ALA A 154 4.64 -8.30 -4.34
C ALA A 154 3.27 -8.54 -3.69
N PRO A 155 2.48 -9.54 -4.14
CA PRO A 155 1.17 -9.82 -3.57
C PRO A 155 1.31 -10.34 -2.14
N VAL A 156 0.53 -9.77 -1.23
CA VAL A 156 0.51 -10.16 0.19
C VAL A 156 -0.81 -10.79 0.61
N GLY A 157 -1.89 -10.62 -0.16
CA GLY A 157 -3.17 -11.26 0.13
C GLY A 157 -4.33 -10.57 -0.56
N GLU A 158 -5.52 -10.75 -0.03
CA GLU A 158 -6.75 -10.17 -0.57
C GLU A 158 -7.58 -9.48 0.51
N LEU A 159 -8.24 -8.38 0.12
CA LEU A 159 -9.22 -7.66 0.94
C LEU A 159 -10.54 -7.55 0.22
N SER A 160 -11.64 -7.56 0.96
CA SER A 160 -12.97 -7.29 0.42
C SER A 160 -13.61 -6.11 1.15
N GLY A 161 -14.19 -5.17 0.41
CA GLY A 161 -14.96 -4.06 0.98
C GLY A 161 -15.58 -3.14 -0.07
N TYR A 162 -16.12 -2.00 0.35
CA TYR A 162 -16.87 -1.11 -0.56
C TYR A 162 -16.04 -0.49 -1.69
N GLY A 163 -14.74 -0.35 -1.46
CA GLY A 163 -13.82 0.26 -2.40
C GLY A 163 -12.52 0.66 -1.70
N ILE A 164 -11.51 1.00 -2.48
CA ILE A 164 -10.19 1.42 -2.00
C ILE A 164 -10.27 2.53 -0.93
N ASP A 165 -11.18 3.49 -1.11
CA ASP A 165 -11.30 4.64 -0.21
C ASP A 165 -11.91 4.32 1.14
N SER A 166 -12.61 3.18 1.24
CA SER A 166 -13.26 2.74 2.47
C SER A 166 -12.32 2.05 3.46
N PHE A 167 -11.09 1.72 3.05
CA PHE A 167 -10.13 1.05 3.92
C PHE A 167 -9.45 2.03 4.86
N GLU A 168 -9.44 1.73 6.15
CA GLU A 168 -8.84 2.61 7.16
C GLU A 168 -7.58 1.99 7.75
N ALA A 169 -6.50 2.76 7.84
CA ALA A 169 -5.35 2.41 8.65
C ALA A 169 -5.62 2.81 10.12
N ARG A 170 -5.67 1.84 11.03
CA ARG A 170 -5.92 2.09 12.46
C ARG A 170 -5.10 1.16 13.33
N ASN A 171 -4.18 1.73 14.11
CA ASN A 171 -3.32 1.01 15.06
C ASN A 171 -2.50 -0.12 14.40
N GLY A 172 -1.97 0.12 13.19
CA GLY A 172 -1.24 -0.88 12.41
C GLY A 172 -2.12 -1.99 11.83
N LEU A 173 -3.43 -1.77 11.75
CA LEU A 173 -4.39 -2.66 11.11
C LEU A 173 -5.04 -1.96 9.92
N VAL A 174 -5.28 -2.74 8.87
CA VAL A 174 -6.16 -2.40 7.75
C VAL A 174 -7.57 -2.79 8.11
N ILE A 175 -8.47 -1.82 8.21
CA ILE A 175 -9.89 -2.02 8.50
C ILE A 175 -10.67 -1.95 7.19
N ALA A 176 -11.34 -3.05 6.83
CA ALA A 176 -12.10 -3.18 5.59
C ALA A 176 -13.60 -3.36 5.90
N PRO A 177 -14.43 -2.32 5.71
CA PRO A 177 -15.88 -2.45 5.81
C PRO A 177 -16.46 -3.09 4.55
N SER A 178 -17.39 -4.03 4.73
CA SER A 178 -18.08 -4.71 3.62
C SER A 178 -19.54 -4.97 3.96
N ARG A 179 -20.36 -5.29 2.94
CA ARG A 179 -21.77 -5.62 3.12
C ARG A 179 -22.01 -7.11 2.90
N GLY A 180 -22.66 -7.76 3.86
CA GLY A 180 -23.21 -9.10 3.67
C GLY A 180 -24.55 -9.06 2.95
N ASN A 181 -25.49 -8.30 3.49
CA ASN A 181 -26.84 -8.13 2.94
C ASN A 181 -27.42 -6.74 3.30
N ALA A 182 -28.72 -6.52 3.12
CA ALA A 182 -29.36 -5.22 3.37
C ALA A 182 -29.28 -4.71 4.82
N VAL A 183 -29.09 -5.60 5.79
CA VAL A 183 -29.04 -5.26 7.23
C VAL A 183 -27.77 -5.76 7.92
N THR A 184 -27.07 -6.73 7.33
CA THR A 184 -25.81 -7.28 7.86
C THR A 184 -24.61 -6.73 7.10
N HIS A 185 -23.70 -6.11 7.84
CA HIS A 185 -22.43 -5.60 7.38
C HIS A 185 -21.28 -6.28 8.12
N TYR A 186 -20.06 -6.19 7.59
CA TYR A 186 -18.87 -6.68 8.27
C TYR A 186 -17.81 -5.59 8.36
N GLN A 187 -16.96 -5.71 9.37
CA GLN A 187 -15.72 -4.97 9.48
C GLN A 187 -14.61 -5.98 9.75
N ALA A 188 -13.82 -6.29 8.71
CA ALA A 188 -12.63 -7.11 8.85
C ALA A 188 -11.43 -6.24 9.20
N ALA A 189 -10.54 -6.73 10.04
CA ALA A 189 -9.27 -6.11 10.35
C ALA A 189 -8.15 -7.10 10.08
N SER A 190 -7.15 -6.66 9.33
CA SER A 190 -5.96 -7.44 9.00
C SER A 190 -4.70 -6.63 9.30
N ARG A 191 -3.56 -7.32 9.45
CA ARG A 191 -2.24 -6.70 9.52
C ARG A 191 -1.41 -7.14 8.32
N ILE A 192 -0.60 -6.26 7.78
CA ILE A 192 0.44 -6.64 6.83
C ILE A 192 1.61 -7.17 7.67
N GLY A 193 1.86 -8.47 7.58
CA GLY A 193 2.90 -9.18 8.30
C GLY A 193 3.94 -9.77 7.36
N ALA A 194 4.98 -10.37 7.94
CA ALA A 194 6.05 -11.00 7.18
C ALA A 194 5.57 -12.16 6.28
N SER A 195 4.41 -12.75 6.58
CA SER A 195 3.81 -13.84 5.80
C SER A 195 2.74 -13.37 4.82
N GLY A 196 2.52 -12.04 4.72
CA GLY A 196 1.46 -11.43 3.93
C GLY A 196 0.38 -10.81 4.82
N LEU A 197 -0.82 -10.70 4.27
CA LEU A 197 -1.98 -10.12 4.93
C LEU A 197 -2.60 -11.12 5.90
N GLU A 198 -2.49 -10.83 7.19
CA GLU A 198 -2.92 -11.71 8.28
C GLU A 198 -4.20 -11.17 8.91
N ALA A 199 -5.29 -11.92 8.82
CA ALA A 199 -6.55 -11.55 9.49
C ALA A 199 -6.36 -11.49 11.00
N VAL A 200 -6.88 -10.45 11.63
CA VAL A 200 -6.83 -10.23 13.09
C VAL A 200 -8.20 -10.39 13.71
N TYR A 201 -9.23 -9.75 13.14
CA TYR A 201 -10.61 -9.94 13.58
C TYR A 201 -11.62 -9.66 12.48
N GLU A 202 -12.84 -10.14 12.68
CA GLU A 202 -14.01 -9.72 11.91
C GLU A 202 -15.18 -9.50 12.85
N ILE A 203 -15.86 -8.37 12.68
CA ILE A 203 -17.10 -8.05 13.39
C ILE A 203 -18.24 -8.04 12.38
N GLU A 204 -19.25 -8.86 12.63
CA GLU A 204 -20.56 -8.76 12.01
C GLU A 204 -21.37 -7.66 12.71
N ILE A 205 -22.03 -6.83 11.92
CA ILE A 205 -22.83 -5.69 12.35
C ILE A 205 -24.24 -5.93 11.82
N ASP A 206 -25.21 -6.11 12.72
CA ASP A 206 -26.62 -6.21 12.39
C ASP A 206 -27.31 -4.86 12.66
N TYR A 207 -27.64 -4.13 11.60
CA TYR A 207 -28.32 -2.84 11.66
C TYR A 207 -29.80 -2.94 12.05
N GLU A 208 -30.44 -4.11 11.85
CA GLU A 208 -31.83 -4.33 12.26
C GLU A 208 -31.91 -4.53 13.78
N GLN A 209 -31.04 -5.38 14.32
CA GLN A 209 -30.99 -5.69 15.75
C GLN A 209 -30.17 -4.68 16.57
N ARG A 210 -29.34 -3.88 15.89
CA ARG A 210 -28.39 -2.94 16.50
C ARG A 210 -27.39 -3.65 17.42
N THR A 211 -26.85 -4.75 16.93
CA THR A 211 -25.90 -5.59 17.65
C THR A 211 -24.62 -5.77 16.85
N CYS A 212 -23.53 -6.03 17.57
CA CYS A 212 -22.28 -6.40 16.96
C CYS A 212 -21.80 -7.74 17.51
N GLN A 213 -21.26 -8.60 16.64
CA GLN A 213 -20.71 -9.88 17.03
C GLN A 213 -19.33 -10.08 16.41
N LEU A 214 -18.36 -10.45 17.23
CA LEU A 214 -17.06 -10.91 16.75
C LEU A 214 -17.23 -12.31 16.13
N THR A 215 -17.12 -12.42 14.81
CA THR A 215 -17.25 -13.69 14.07
C THR A 215 -15.91 -14.40 13.92
N TYR A 216 -14.83 -13.63 13.90
CA TYR A 216 -13.46 -14.13 13.85
C TYR A 216 -12.56 -13.29 14.76
N SER A 217 -11.60 -13.94 15.42
CA SER A 217 -10.47 -13.24 16.03
C SER A 217 -9.27 -14.15 16.23
N THR A 218 -8.09 -13.56 16.09
CA THR A 218 -6.81 -14.15 16.47
C THR A 218 -5.92 -13.05 17.02
N ASP A 219 -5.04 -13.39 17.97
CA ASP A 219 -3.99 -12.50 18.48
C ASP A 219 -4.42 -11.07 18.88
N LEU A 220 -5.68 -10.85 19.29
CA LEU A 220 -6.19 -9.52 19.69
C LEU A 220 -5.29 -8.83 20.71
N ALA A 221 -4.85 -9.56 21.73
CA ALA A 221 -3.98 -9.02 22.77
C ALA A 221 -2.62 -8.55 22.24
N ALA A 222 -2.07 -9.23 21.21
CA ALA A 222 -0.83 -8.81 20.57
C ALA A 222 -1.03 -7.53 19.74
N ALA A 223 -2.24 -7.32 19.20
CA ALA A 223 -2.65 -6.07 18.57
C ALA A 223 -3.09 -4.98 19.57
N GLY A 224 -2.98 -5.23 20.89
CA GLY A 224 -3.43 -4.28 21.92
C GLY A 224 -4.96 -4.11 21.99
N LEU A 225 -5.71 -5.09 21.48
CA LEU A 225 -7.16 -5.09 21.39
C LEU A 225 -7.79 -6.02 22.43
N ASP A 226 -9.03 -5.70 22.79
CA ASP A 226 -9.89 -6.51 23.65
C ASP A 226 -11.24 -6.74 22.95
N ALA A 227 -11.73 -7.97 22.98
CA ALA A 227 -12.95 -8.36 22.28
C ALA A 227 -14.19 -7.61 22.81
N ALA A 228 -14.28 -7.41 24.13
CA ALA A 228 -15.41 -6.71 24.72
C ALA A 228 -15.41 -5.22 24.33
N SER A 229 -14.24 -4.61 24.30
CA SER A 229 -14.05 -3.21 23.85
C SER A 229 -14.38 -3.06 22.37
N LEU A 230 -13.93 -3.97 21.51
CA LEU A 230 -14.27 -3.96 20.07
C LEU A 230 -15.78 -4.02 19.83
N ILE A 231 -16.49 -4.89 20.56
CA ILE A 231 -17.95 -5.01 20.46
C ILE A 231 -18.62 -3.74 21.01
N ALA A 232 -18.19 -3.25 22.18
CA ALA A 232 -18.77 -2.06 22.79
C ALA A 232 -18.59 -0.80 21.90
N ASP A 233 -17.40 -0.61 21.33
CA ASP A 233 -17.11 0.48 20.40
C ASP A 233 -17.94 0.35 19.12
N CYS A 234 -18.12 -0.88 18.63
CA CYS A 234 -19.01 -1.16 17.52
C CYS A 234 -20.46 -0.77 17.86
N GLU A 235 -21.00 -1.18 19.01
CA GLU A 235 -22.38 -0.90 19.38
C GLU A 235 -22.65 0.57 19.73
N ALA A 236 -21.61 1.32 20.10
CA ALA A 236 -21.66 2.75 20.37
C ALA A 236 -21.75 3.64 19.12
N ARG A 237 -21.71 3.05 17.90
CA ARG A 237 -21.81 3.78 16.63
C ARG A 237 -23.14 4.51 16.46
N ASP A 238 -23.17 5.43 15.49
CA ASP A 238 -24.44 5.92 14.97
C ASP A 238 -25.12 4.82 14.13
N TRP A 239 -26.38 4.54 14.44
CA TRP A 239 -27.20 3.53 13.77
C TRP A 239 -28.11 4.15 12.68
N GLY A 240 -27.94 5.43 12.38
CA GLY A 240 -28.64 6.10 11.27
C GLY A 240 -28.21 5.56 9.91
N ASN A 241 -29.21 5.18 9.09
CA ASN A 241 -29.05 4.81 7.67
C ASN A 241 -28.70 6.02 6.81
#